data_AF-A0A848DGQ8-F1
#
_entry.id   AF-A0A848DGQ8-F1
#
_cell.length_a   1.000
_cell.length_b   1.000
_cell.length_c   1.000
_cell.angle_alpha   90.00
_cell.angle_beta   90.00
_cell.angle_gamma   90.00
#
_symmetry.space_group_name_H-M   'P 1'
#
loop_
_entity.id
_entity.type
_entity.pdbx_description
1 polymer ?
#
loop_
_entity_poly.entity_id
_entity_poly.type
_entity_poly.pdbx_seq_one_letter_code
_entity_poly.pdbx_strand_id
1 'polypeptide(L)'
;MRGHRVTSTRRAFLTTSAGGALAVTGVGGCTAGASDPAPPAGGLPATALEVMRRPRYATSRWFAYAADRATGETIHDVSADDLVLPASTTKLWATAAALDTFGPDFRFDTPVYRRGTVQGGTLQGDLVMVASGDLTMGGRDTPQGTIAFTSLDHAEANSIPGATVTAQDPLAGLDDLASQVAAAGIRQVSGDVLVDAGCSTRRRRTTTS
;
A
#
# COMPACT_ATOMS: atom_id res chain seq x y z
N MET A 1 30.38 -12.33 3.22
CA MET A 1 30.67 -11.40 2.10
C MET A 1 30.08 -10.04 2.46
N ARG A 2 30.90 -9.00 2.65
CA ARG A 2 30.42 -7.67 3.09
C ARG A 2 30.28 -6.75 1.87
N GLY A 3 29.05 -6.57 1.37
CA GLY A 3 28.75 -5.54 0.37
C GLY A 3 28.85 -4.15 0.98
N HIS A 4 29.55 -3.23 0.33
CA HIS A 4 29.59 -1.83 0.75
C HIS A 4 28.33 -1.13 0.23
N ARG A 5 27.52 -0.61 1.15
CA ARG A 5 26.26 0.10 0.89
C ARG A 5 26.58 1.56 0.59
N VAL A 6 26.08 2.08 -0.52
CA VAL A 6 25.94 3.52 -0.72
C VAL A 6 24.62 3.89 -0.04
N THR A 7 24.64 4.67 1.03
CA THR A 7 23.41 5.24 1.62
C THR A 7 23.62 6.71 1.90
N SER A 8 22.75 7.56 1.36
CA SER A 8 22.61 8.96 1.77
C SER A 8 21.27 9.12 2.47
N THR A 9 21.28 9.17 3.80
CA THR A 9 20.10 9.49 4.60
C THR A 9 19.95 11.00 4.71
N ARG A 10 18.92 11.59 4.08
CA ARG A 10 18.41 12.89 4.51
C ARG A 10 17.52 12.67 5.73
N ARG A 11 18.10 12.86 6.91
CA ARG A 11 17.38 12.96 8.18
C ARG A 11 16.82 14.38 8.31
N ALA A 12 15.52 14.49 8.52
CA ALA A 12 14.93 15.63 9.22
C ALA A 12 14.06 15.06 10.35
N PHE A 13 14.55 15.22 11.58
CA PHE A 13 13.83 14.91 12.81
C PHE A 13 12.78 15.99 13.06
N LEU A 14 11.57 15.60 13.46
CA LEU A 14 10.80 16.42 14.39
C LEU A 14 10.58 15.64 15.68
N THR A 15 11.00 16.27 16.76
CA THR A 15 10.96 15.83 18.15
C THR A 15 9.52 15.79 18.67
N THR A 16 9.14 14.65 19.25
CA THR A 16 7.95 14.48 20.08
C THR A 16 8.20 15.12 21.46
N SER A 17 7.26 15.92 21.95
CA SER A 17 7.14 16.19 23.40
C SER A 17 5.97 15.38 23.96
N ALA A 18 6.30 14.48 24.88
CA ALA A 18 5.36 13.73 25.69
C ALA A 18 4.89 14.58 26.88
N GLY A 19 3.64 14.39 27.32
CA GLY A 19 3.19 14.88 28.61
C GLY A 19 1.71 14.57 28.89
N GLY A 20 1.46 13.77 29.92
CA GLY A 20 0.14 13.69 30.58
C GLY A 20 -0.43 12.28 30.72
N ALA A 21 0.09 11.51 31.66
CA ALA A 21 -0.56 10.30 32.16
C ALA A 21 -1.74 10.67 33.07
N LEU A 22 -2.89 10.02 32.87
CA LEU A 22 -3.94 9.94 33.88
C LEU A 22 -4.36 8.48 34.04
N ALA A 23 -4.00 7.89 35.17
CA ALA A 23 -4.46 6.59 35.60
C ALA A 23 -5.87 6.71 36.20
N VAL A 24 -6.78 5.82 35.79
CA VAL A 24 -8.00 5.53 36.56
C VAL A 24 -8.14 4.02 36.65
N THR A 25 -8.05 3.54 37.89
CA THR A 25 -8.40 2.18 38.32
C THR A 25 -9.92 2.01 38.28
N GLY A 26 -10.38 0.94 37.65
CA GLY A 26 -11.77 0.47 37.73
C GLY A 26 -11.83 -1.04 37.63
N VAL A 27 -12.05 -1.71 38.76
CA VAL A 27 -12.42 -3.13 38.82
C VAL A 27 -13.90 -3.20 38.43
N GLY A 28 -14.20 -3.81 37.28
CA GLY A 28 -15.56 -4.08 36.81
C GLY A 28 -15.62 -5.49 36.26
N GLY A 29 -16.44 -6.34 36.87
CA GLY A 29 -16.48 -7.78 36.65
C GLY A 29 -16.83 -8.19 35.22
N CYS A 30 -16.38 -9.40 34.86
CA CYS A 30 -16.78 -10.10 33.65
C CYS A 30 -18.26 -10.52 33.76
N THR A 31 -19.18 -9.60 33.46
CA THR A 31 -20.49 -10.01 32.97
C THR A 31 -20.34 -10.20 31.47
N ALA A 32 -20.30 -11.46 31.03
CA ALA A 32 -20.71 -11.79 29.67
C ALA A 32 -22.19 -11.42 29.55
N GLY A 33 -22.45 -10.14 29.29
CA GLY A 33 -23.75 -9.69 28.83
C GLY A 33 -23.97 -10.40 27.50
N ALA A 34 -24.93 -11.33 27.48
CA ALA A 34 -25.53 -11.73 26.23
C ALA A 34 -26.02 -10.43 25.59
N SER A 35 -25.39 -10.03 24.49
CA SER A 35 -25.90 -8.97 23.64
C SER A 35 -27.33 -9.36 23.31
N ASP A 36 -28.29 -8.50 23.66
CA ASP A 36 -29.66 -8.66 23.19
C ASP A 36 -29.58 -8.89 21.66
N PRO A 37 -30.37 -9.84 21.11
CA PRO A 37 -30.44 -9.98 19.66
C PRO A 37 -30.85 -8.63 19.11
N ALA A 38 -30.01 -8.05 18.24
CA ALA A 38 -30.32 -6.81 17.56
C ALA A 38 -31.73 -6.93 16.95
N PRO A 39 -32.56 -5.87 16.99
CA PRO A 39 -33.86 -5.88 16.33
C PRO A 39 -33.67 -6.34 14.87
N PRO A 40 -34.62 -7.09 14.30
CA PRO A 40 -34.48 -7.57 12.93
C PRO A 40 -34.25 -6.36 12.03
N ALA A 41 -33.09 -6.34 11.39
CA ALA A 41 -32.70 -5.27 10.49
C ALA A 41 -33.87 -4.97 9.54
N GLY A 42 -34.23 -3.69 9.44
CA GLY A 42 -35.34 -3.29 8.60
C GLY A 42 -35.11 -3.77 7.17
N GLY A 43 -36.16 -4.30 6.53
CA GLY A 43 -36.11 -4.61 5.09
C GLY A 43 -35.70 -3.37 4.29
N LEU A 44 -35.14 -3.58 3.10
CA LEU A 44 -34.73 -2.48 2.23
C LEU A 44 -35.93 -1.56 1.88
N PRO A 45 -35.69 -0.26 1.63
CA PRO A 45 -36.73 0.65 1.17
C PRO A 45 -37.45 0.13 -0.08
N ALA A 46 -38.74 0.45 -0.21
CA ALA A 46 -39.57 -0.02 -1.33
C ALA A 46 -38.97 0.32 -2.71
N THR A 47 -38.34 1.49 -2.83
CA THR A 47 -37.64 1.94 -4.04
C THR A 47 -36.44 1.06 -4.41
N ALA A 48 -35.70 0.56 -3.42
CA ALA A 48 -34.61 -0.39 -3.65
C ALA A 48 -35.16 -1.75 -4.11
N LEU A 49 -36.20 -2.25 -3.44
CA LEU A 49 -36.87 -3.51 -3.81
C LEU A 49 -37.44 -3.46 -5.24
N GLU A 50 -37.99 -2.32 -5.66
CA GLU A 50 -38.47 -2.12 -7.04
C GLU A 50 -37.33 -2.29 -8.06
N VAL A 51 -36.16 -1.72 -7.81
CA VAL A 51 -34.98 -1.88 -8.68
C VAL A 51 -34.51 -3.32 -8.71
N MET A 52 -34.37 -3.95 -7.53
CA MET A 52 -33.83 -5.30 -7.40
C MET A 52 -34.71 -6.37 -8.06
N ARG A 53 -36.03 -6.13 -8.17
CA ARG A 53 -37.01 -7.04 -8.77
C ARG A 53 -37.20 -6.88 -10.29
N ARG A 54 -36.48 -5.95 -10.94
CA ARG A 54 -36.60 -5.76 -12.40
C ARG A 54 -36.20 -7.04 -13.15
N PRO A 55 -36.83 -7.35 -14.32
CA PRO A 55 -36.55 -8.58 -15.08
C PRO A 55 -35.07 -8.82 -15.40
N ARG A 56 -34.27 -7.76 -15.61
CA ARG A 56 -32.82 -7.83 -15.83
C ARG A 56 -32.03 -8.48 -14.68
N TYR A 57 -32.61 -8.57 -13.49
CA TYR A 57 -32.00 -9.14 -12.29
C TYR A 57 -32.68 -10.44 -11.84
N ALA A 58 -33.51 -11.06 -12.68
CA ALA A 58 -34.31 -12.24 -12.31
C ALA A 58 -33.47 -13.44 -11.82
N THR A 59 -32.19 -13.51 -12.21
CA THR A 59 -31.23 -14.54 -11.79
C THR A 59 -30.14 -14.01 -10.86
N SER A 60 -30.22 -12.74 -10.45
CA SER A 60 -29.23 -12.12 -9.57
C SER A 60 -29.52 -12.47 -8.11
N ARG A 61 -28.46 -12.68 -7.34
CA ARG A 61 -28.51 -12.66 -5.87
C ARG A 61 -28.02 -11.31 -5.39
N TRP A 62 -28.71 -10.76 -4.41
CA TRP A 62 -28.37 -9.48 -3.81
C TRP A 62 -27.90 -9.70 -2.38
N PHE A 63 -26.92 -8.91 -1.99
CA PHE A 63 -26.34 -8.92 -0.66
C PHE A 63 -26.20 -7.47 -0.22
N ALA A 64 -26.67 -7.14 0.98
CA ALA A 64 -26.56 -5.80 1.52
C ALA A 64 -26.48 -5.85 3.04
N TYR A 65 -25.60 -5.02 3.60
CA TYR A 65 -25.50 -4.79 5.03
C TYR A 65 -25.31 -3.29 5.25
N ALA A 66 -26.11 -2.72 6.13
CA ALA A 66 -25.95 -1.33 6.57
C ALA A 66 -26.16 -1.28 8.08
N ALA A 67 -25.29 -0.56 8.77
CA ALA A 67 -25.37 -0.35 10.21
C ALA A 67 -25.07 1.11 10.54
N ASP A 68 -25.63 1.57 11.65
CA ASP A 68 -25.25 2.85 12.22
C ASP A 68 -23.79 2.79 12.67
N ARG A 69 -22.98 3.76 12.23
CA ARG A 69 -21.53 3.77 12.51
C ARG A 69 -21.21 4.03 13.98
N ALA A 70 -22.05 4.77 14.70
CA ALA A 70 -21.81 5.15 16.09
C ALA A 70 -22.27 4.07 17.07
N THR A 71 -23.44 3.46 16.82
CA THR A 71 -24.02 2.45 17.71
C THR A 71 -23.73 1.02 17.28
N GLY A 72 -23.40 0.79 16.01
CA GLY A 72 -23.27 -0.54 15.42
C GLY A 72 -24.62 -1.22 15.14
N GLU A 73 -25.73 -0.54 15.39
CA GLU A 73 -27.07 -1.09 15.18
C GLU A 73 -27.32 -1.36 13.69
N THR A 74 -27.74 -2.59 13.38
CA THR A 74 -28.04 -2.97 12.00
C THR A 74 -29.30 -2.27 11.52
N ILE A 75 -29.15 -1.49 10.44
CA ILE A 75 -30.23 -0.76 9.77
C ILE A 75 -30.85 -1.65 8.69
N HIS A 76 -30.02 -2.35 7.91
CA HIS A 76 -30.44 -3.27 6.85
C HIS A 76 -29.57 -4.51 6.81
N ASP A 77 -30.21 -5.65 6.59
CA ASP A 77 -29.55 -6.94 6.34
C ASP A 77 -30.29 -7.68 5.22
N VAL A 78 -29.57 -7.98 4.15
CA VAL A 78 -30.02 -8.81 3.05
C VAL A 78 -28.92 -9.83 2.78
N SER A 79 -29.11 -11.06 3.26
CA SER A 79 -28.18 -12.17 3.07
C SER A 79 -26.74 -11.83 3.46
N ALA A 80 -26.52 -10.99 4.50
CA ALA A 80 -25.18 -10.47 4.82
C ALA A 80 -24.18 -11.58 5.20
N ASP A 81 -24.66 -12.70 5.75
CA ASP A 81 -23.83 -13.84 6.17
C ASP A 81 -23.49 -14.83 5.05
N ASP A 82 -24.04 -14.65 3.85
CA ASP A 82 -23.77 -15.53 2.72
C ASP A 82 -22.36 -15.30 2.15
N LEU A 83 -21.68 -16.38 1.74
CA LEU A 83 -20.41 -16.27 1.01
C LEU A 83 -20.65 -15.73 -0.40
N VAL A 84 -19.84 -14.72 -0.78
CA VAL A 84 -19.91 -14.03 -2.07
C VAL A 84 -18.56 -13.96 -2.76
N LEU A 85 -18.56 -13.67 -4.06
CA LEU A 85 -17.37 -13.23 -4.79
C LEU A 85 -17.36 -11.70 -4.83
N PRO A 86 -16.66 -11.03 -3.89
CA PRO A 86 -16.71 -9.57 -3.73
C PRO A 86 -16.04 -8.78 -4.87
N ALA A 87 -15.42 -9.46 -5.84
CA ALA A 87 -14.66 -8.85 -6.92
C ALA A 87 -13.63 -7.83 -6.35
N SER A 88 -13.55 -6.64 -6.92
CA SER A 88 -12.59 -5.62 -6.50
C SER A 88 -12.83 -5.07 -5.09
N THR A 89 -13.98 -5.31 -4.44
CA THR A 89 -14.14 -4.88 -3.04
C THR A 89 -13.22 -5.67 -2.10
N THR A 90 -12.74 -6.86 -2.50
CA THR A 90 -11.63 -7.60 -1.84
C THR A 90 -10.44 -6.71 -1.51
N LYS A 91 -10.17 -5.70 -2.35
CA LYS A 91 -9.02 -4.79 -2.16
C LYS A 91 -9.05 -4.09 -0.80
N LEU A 92 -10.22 -3.82 -0.21
CA LEU A 92 -10.32 -3.19 1.11
C LEU A 92 -9.61 -4.02 2.20
N TRP A 93 -9.64 -5.35 2.10
CA TRP A 93 -9.01 -6.25 3.07
C TRP A 93 -7.49 -6.22 2.91
N ALA A 94 -7.01 -6.32 1.67
CA ALA A 94 -5.59 -6.27 1.38
C ALA A 94 -4.98 -4.90 1.73
N THR A 95 -5.68 -3.80 1.43
CA THR A 95 -5.21 -2.44 1.77
C THR A 95 -5.28 -2.16 3.27
N ALA A 96 -6.32 -2.63 3.97
CA ALA A 96 -6.40 -2.52 5.42
C ALA A 96 -5.25 -3.30 6.09
N ALA A 97 -5.00 -4.54 5.66
CA ALA A 97 -3.88 -5.35 6.17
C ALA A 97 -2.52 -4.69 5.89
N ALA A 98 -2.34 -4.11 4.71
CA ALA A 98 -1.11 -3.37 4.39
C ALA A 98 -0.95 -2.12 5.28
N LEU A 99 -2.01 -1.35 5.49
CA LEU A 99 -1.99 -0.16 6.33
C LEU A 99 -1.72 -0.51 7.80
N ASP A 100 -2.32 -1.59 8.32
CA ASP A 100 -2.07 -2.10 9.68
C ASP A 100 -0.63 -2.61 9.85
N THR A 101 -0.13 -3.36 8.87
CA THR A 101 1.21 -3.97 8.92
C THR A 101 2.33 -2.94 8.77
N PHE A 102 2.20 -2.01 7.82
CA PHE A 102 3.27 -1.10 7.44
C PHE A 102 3.12 0.30 8.05
N GLY A 103 1.89 0.72 8.37
CA GLY A 103 1.56 2.09 8.75
C GLY A 103 1.46 3.03 7.54
N PRO A 104 0.80 4.19 7.72
CA PRO A 104 0.58 5.17 6.63
C PRO A 104 1.88 5.84 6.14
N ASP A 105 2.92 5.85 6.98
CA ASP A 105 4.18 6.52 6.71
C ASP A 105 5.23 5.59 6.05
N PHE A 106 4.89 4.33 5.80
CA PHE A 106 5.81 3.39 5.16
C PHE A 106 6.22 3.85 3.77
N ARG A 107 7.50 3.67 3.45
CA ARG A 107 8.07 3.93 2.12
C ARG A 107 8.93 2.75 1.70
N PHE A 108 8.87 2.42 0.42
CA PHE A 108 9.72 1.39 -0.17
C PHE A 108 11.13 1.95 -0.37
N ASP A 109 12.14 1.12 -0.08
CA ASP A 109 13.55 1.41 -0.40
C ASP A 109 13.97 0.50 -1.55
N THR A 110 14.40 1.05 -2.69
CA THR A 110 14.91 0.30 -3.85
C THR A 110 16.44 0.42 -3.92
N PRO A 111 17.22 -0.48 -3.28
CA PRO A 111 18.67 -0.34 -3.21
C PRO A 111 19.37 -0.83 -4.48
N VAL A 112 20.49 -0.17 -4.81
CA VAL A 112 21.46 -0.64 -5.82
C VAL A 112 22.74 -1.07 -5.11
N TYR A 113 23.18 -2.29 -5.40
CA TYR A 113 24.43 -2.88 -4.92
C TYR A 113 25.45 -2.98 -6.04
N ARG A 114 26.72 -3.07 -5.67
CA ARG A 114 27.81 -3.41 -6.60
C ARG A 114 28.51 -4.69 -6.18
N ARG A 115 28.99 -5.45 -7.16
CA ARG A 115 29.89 -6.58 -7.01
C ARG A 115 31.16 -6.29 -7.79
N GLY A 116 32.33 -6.37 -7.14
CA GLY A 116 33.60 -5.97 -7.75
C GLY A 116 34.16 -4.67 -7.18
N THR A 117 35.14 -4.08 -7.85
CA THR A 117 35.86 -2.87 -7.39
C THR A 117 35.66 -1.71 -8.34
N VAL A 118 35.83 -0.47 -7.84
CA VAL A 118 35.81 0.72 -8.70
C VAL A 118 37.25 1.21 -8.87
N GLN A 119 37.71 1.31 -10.12
CA GLN A 119 39.03 1.85 -10.48
C GLN A 119 38.87 2.85 -11.62
N GLY A 120 39.39 4.06 -11.45
CA GLY A 120 39.33 5.11 -12.48
C GLY A 120 37.91 5.51 -12.89
N GLY A 121 36.91 5.29 -12.03
CA GLY A 121 35.50 5.52 -12.35
C GLY A 121 34.79 4.35 -13.03
N THR A 122 35.50 3.28 -13.39
CA THR A 122 34.89 2.06 -13.93
C THR A 122 34.68 1.05 -12.82
N LEU A 123 33.48 0.49 -12.70
CA LEU A 123 33.19 -0.68 -11.88
C LEU A 123 33.63 -1.94 -12.64
N GLN A 124 34.66 -2.61 -12.14
CA GLN A 124 35.08 -3.95 -12.58
C GLN A 124 34.19 -5.01 -11.95
N GLY A 125 32.98 -5.17 -12.51
CA GLY A 125 31.97 -6.14 -12.07
C GLY A 125 30.56 -5.59 -12.28
N ASP A 126 29.60 -6.09 -11.48
CA ASP A 126 28.17 -5.94 -11.74
C ASP A 126 27.52 -4.88 -10.85
N LEU A 127 26.52 -4.18 -11.38
CA LEU A 127 25.51 -3.46 -10.59
C LEU A 127 24.26 -4.33 -10.44
N VAL A 128 23.64 -4.29 -9.27
CA VAL A 128 22.44 -5.07 -8.96
C VAL A 128 21.40 -4.15 -8.30
N MET A 129 20.33 -3.81 -9.02
CA MET A 129 19.16 -3.16 -8.45
C MET A 129 18.25 -4.21 -7.83
N VAL A 130 17.86 -4.05 -6.56
CA VAL A 130 16.91 -4.96 -5.91
C VAL A 130 15.54 -4.31 -5.92
N ALA A 131 14.60 -4.94 -6.65
CA ALA A 131 13.23 -4.48 -6.70
C ALA A 131 12.53 -4.77 -5.36
N SER A 132 12.01 -3.73 -4.72
CA SER A 132 11.46 -3.79 -3.36
C SER A 132 9.94 -3.77 -3.31
N GLY A 133 9.27 -3.59 -4.45
CA GLY A 133 7.82 -3.42 -4.54
C GLY A 133 7.34 -1.97 -4.55
N ASP A 134 8.24 -1.00 -4.80
CA ASP A 134 7.85 0.38 -5.05
C ASP A 134 6.98 0.48 -6.32
N LEU A 135 5.69 0.74 -6.13
CA LEU A 135 4.68 0.80 -7.19
C LEU A 135 4.64 2.15 -7.93
N THR A 136 5.34 3.18 -7.43
CA THR A 136 5.42 4.48 -8.11
C THR A 136 6.77 4.69 -8.78
N MET A 137 7.87 4.21 -8.18
CA MET A 137 9.24 4.27 -8.72
C MET A 137 9.56 5.62 -9.40
N GLY A 138 9.18 6.73 -8.74
CA GLY A 138 9.32 8.09 -9.26
C GLY A 138 8.28 8.52 -10.30
N GLY A 139 7.71 7.61 -11.08
CA GLY A 139 6.80 7.90 -12.19
C GLY A 139 5.44 8.49 -11.80
N ARG A 140 5.11 8.53 -10.51
CA ARG A 140 3.91 9.21 -9.98
C ARG A 140 4.23 10.13 -8.81
N ASP A 141 5.50 10.29 -8.44
CA ASP A 141 5.84 11.07 -7.26
C ASP A 141 5.75 12.57 -7.57
N THR A 142 5.22 13.34 -6.62
CA THR A 142 5.17 14.80 -6.71
C THR A 142 6.28 15.44 -5.87
N PRO A 143 6.70 16.68 -6.17
CA PRO A 143 7.63 17.43 -5.31
C PRO A 143 7.13 17.63 -3.88
N GLN A 144 5.81 17.48 -3.65
CA GLN A 144 5.18 17.57 -2.34
C GLN A 144 5.20 16.25 -1.56
N GLY A 145 5.80 15.18 -2.10
CA GLY A 145 5.86 13.86 -1.46
C GLY A 145 4.52 13.11 -1.48
N THR A 146 3.67 13.40 -2.47
CA THR A 146 2.40 12.71 -2.72
C THR A 146 2.45 11.92 -4.02
N ILE A 147 1.40 11.13 -4.29
CA ILE A 147 1.27 10.33 -5.50
C ILE A 147 0.26 11.01 -6.43
N ALA A 148 0.68 11.29 -7.66
CA ALA A 148 -0.19 11.80 -8.71
C ALA A 148 -1.08 10.68 -9.28
N PHE A 149 -2.34 11.01 -9.54
CA PHE A 149 -3.31 10.13 -10.17
C PHE A 149 -4.17 10.92 -11.15
N THR A 150 -4.72 10.24 -12.15
CA THR A 150 -5.72 10.78 -13.07
C THR A 150 -7.07 10.13 -12.80
N SER A 151 -8.16 10.76 -13.24
CA SER A 151 -9.51 10.19 -13.07
C SER A 151 -9.70 8.89 -13.85
N LEU A 152 -8.96 8.70 -14.94
CA LEU A 152 -8.93 7.47 -15.72
C LEU A 152 -7.47 7.14 -16.07
N ASP A 153 -6.91 6.20 -15.33
CA ASP A 153 -5.51 5.79 -15.45
C ASP A 153 -5.29 4.95 -16.72
N HIS A 154 -4.07 5.01 -17.26
CA HIS A 154 -3.66 4.25 -18.43
C HIS A 154 -3.77 2.72 -18.25
N ALA A 155 -3.82 2.21 -17.02
CA ALA A 155 -4.12 0.81 -16.74
C ALA A 155 -5.48 0.35 -17.32
N GLU A 156 -6.43 1.28 -17.48
CA GLU A 156 -7.77 1.01 -18.00
C GLU A 156 -7.92 1.37 -19.50
N ALA A 157 -6.86 1.89 -20.14
CA ALA A 157 -6.94 2.46 -21.49
C ALA A 157 -7.41 1.47 -22.58
N ASN A 158 -7.18 0.17 -22.36
CA ASN A 158 -7.62 -0.89 -23.27
C ASN A 158 -9.13 -1.17 -23.18
N SER A 159 -9.74 -0.86 -22.04
CA SER A 159 -11.15 -1.17 -21.76
C SER A 159 -12.03 0.08 -21.80
N ILE A 160 -11.47 1.25 -21.51
CA ILE A 160 -12.22 2.50 -21.39
C ILE A 160 -11.49 3.61 -22.17
N PRO A 161 -12.11 4.20 -23.22
CA PRO A 161 -11.54 5.35 -23.92
C PRO A 161 -11.40 6.58 -23.02
N GLY A 162 -10.38 7.41 -23.28
CA GLY A 162 -10.16 8.68 -22.57
C GLY A 162 -9.16 8.63 -21.42
N ALA A 163 -8.44 7.51 -21.26
CA ALA A 163 -7.37 7.40 -20.28
C ALA A 163 -6.24 8.40 -20.57
N THR A 164 -5.67 8.96 -19.52
CA THR A 164 -4.54 9.89 -19.60
C THR A 164 -3.40 9.46 -18.69
N VAL A 165 -2.17 9.80 -19.08
CA VAL A 165 -0.98 9.61 -18.25
C VAL A 165 -0.77 10.84 -17.37
N THR A 166 -0.18 10.62 -16.20
CA THR A 166 0.26 11.69 -15.31
C THR A 166 1.39 12.50 -15.97
N ALA A 167 1.60 13.75 -15.54
CA ALA A 167 2.65 14.62 -16.09
C ALA A 167 4.07 14.24 -15.64
N GLN A 168 4.16 13.39 -14.61
CA GLN A 168 5.39 12.86 -14.05
C GLN A 168 6.16 12.03 -15.07
N ASP A 169 7.49 12.10 -14.98
CA ASP A 169 8.39 11.33 -15.83
C ASP A 169 8.45 9.86 -15.37
N PRO A 170 8.06 8.90 -16.20
CA PRO A 170 8.08 7.47 -15.85
C PRO A 170 9.49 6.93 -15.54
N LEU A 171 10.56 7.63 -15.92
CA LEU A 171 11.94 7.24 -15.67
C LEU A 171 12.55 7.92 -14.43
N ALA A 172 11.85 8.85 -13.78
CA ALA A 172 12.40 9.67 -12.70
C ALA A 172 13.09 8.87 -11.58
N GLY A 173 12.50 7.74 -11.15
CA GLY A 173 13.11 6.89 -10.12
C GLY A 173 14.38 6.19 -10.58
N LEU A 174 14.43 5.74 -11.84
CA LEU A 174 15.63 5.12 -12.42
C LEU A 174 16.75 6.16 -12.62
N ASP A 175 16.40 7.36 -13.06
CA ASP A 175 17.34 8.47 -13.25
C ASP A 175 17.92 8.95 -11.91
N ASP A 176 17.11 8.97 -10.84
CA ASP A 176 17.60 9.25 -9.50
C ASP A 176 18.60 8.18 -9.03
N LEU A 177 18.26 6.89 -9.19
CA LEU A 177 19.19 5.80 -8.87
C LEU A 177 20.50 5.89 -9.67
N ALA A 178 20.42 6.18 -10.97
CA ALA A 178 21.59 6.36 -11.83
C ALA A 178 22.45 7.55 -11.37
N SER A 179 21.81 8.66 -10.98
CA SER A 179 22.48 9.84 -10.42
C SER A 179 23.21 9.52 -9.12
N GLN A 180 22.61 8.72 -8.23
CA GLN A 180 23.24 8.25 -7.00
C GLN A 180 24.43 7.32 -7.27
N VAL A 181 24.34 6.43 -8.27
CA VAL A 181 25.46 5.58 -8.72
C VAL A 181 26.63 6.43 -9.26
N ALA A 182 26.32 7.44 -10.08
CA ALA A 182 27.32 8.37 -10.59
C ALA A 182 27.99 9.19 -9.48
N ALA A 183 27.21 9.66 -8.50
CA ALA A 183 27.71 10.36 -7.31
C ALA A 183 28.60 9.46 -6.43
N ALA A 184 28.38 8.15 -6.45
CA ALA A 184 29.24 7.16 -5.79
C ALA A 184 30.55 6.87 -6.55
N GLY A 185 30.82 7.58 -7.66
CA GLY A 185 32.06 7.50 -8.42
C GLY A 185 32.06 6.45 -9.53
N ILE A 186 30.91 5.85 -9.86
CA ILE A 186 30.81 4.86 -10.95
C ILE A 186 30.30 5.57 -12.21
N ARG A 187 31.14 5.63 -13.24
CA ARG A 187 30.87 6.26 -14.55
C ARG A 187 30.75 5.24 -15.68
N GLN A 188 31.29 4.04 -15.48
CA GLN A 188 31.20 2.93 -16.42
C GLN A 188 31.08 1.62 -15.64
N VAL A 189 30.35 0.66 -16.18
CA VAL A 189 30.24 -0.70 -15.63
C VAL A 189 30.81 -1.64 -16.69
N SER A 190 31.76 -2.50 -16.32
CA SER A 190 32.35 -3.47 -17.25
C SER A 190 31.71 -4.85 -17.17
N GLY A 191 30.96 -5.13 -16.10
CA GLY A 191 30.12 -6.32 -15.96
C GLY A 191 28.66 -6.01 -16.30
N ASP A 192 27.75 -6.75 -15.68
CA ASP A 192 26.33 -6.65 -15.99
C ASP A 192 25.59 -5.62 -15.11
N VAL A 193 24.47 -5.12 -15.63
CA VAL A 193 23.47 -4.39 -14.84
C VAL A 193 22.27 -5.30 -14.65
N LEU A 194 22.11 -5.78 -13.42
CA LEU A 194 21.16 -6.82 -13.06
C LEU A 194 20.00 -6.25 -12.25
N VAL A 195 18.82 -6.86 -12.42
CA VAL A 195 17.65 -6.60 -11.56
C VAL A 195 17.35 -7.86 -10.77
N ASP A 196 17.47 -7.77 -9.44
CA ASP A 196 17.01 -8.81 -8.53
C ASP A 196 15.53 -8.54 -8.21
N ALA A 197 14.65 -9.27 -8.91
CA ALA A 197 13.21 -9.26 -8.67
C ALA A 197 12.77 -10.21 -7.53
N GLY A 198 13.73 -10.88 -6.87
CA GLY A 198 13.44 -11.71 -5.71
C GLY A 198 13.00 -10.85 -4.54
N CYS A 199 11.69 -10.83 -4.28
CA CYS A 199 11.11 -10.15 -3.12
C CYS A 199 11.46 -10.92 -1.82
N SER A 200 12.73 -10.88 -1.43
CA SER A 200 13.19 -11.38 -0.13
C SER A 200 13.20 -10.20 0.83
N THR A 201 12.25 -10.19 1.76
CA THR A 201 12.30 -9.31 2.93
C THR A 201 13.53 -9.69 3.76
N ARG A 202 14.70 -9.10 3.46
CA ARG A 202 15.80 -9.10 4.43
C ARG A 202 15.38 -8.19 5.58
N ARG A 203 14.60 -8.72 6.51
CA ARG A 203 14.38 -8.12 7.82
C ARG A 203 15.78 -7.77 8.37
N ARG A 204 16.04 -6.48 8.57
CA ARG A 204 17.13 -6.07 9.45
C ARG A 204 16.76 -6.61 10.84
N ARG A 205 17.39 -7.71 11.25
CA ARG A 205 17.53 -8.05 12.65
C ARG A 205 18.44 -6.95 13.23
N THR A 206 17.85 -5.91 13.80
CA THR A 206 18.54 -5.04 14.73
C THR A 206 18.83 -5.89 15.96
N THR A 207 19.98 -6.58 15.97
CA THR A 207 20.59 -7.03 17.22
C THR A 207 21.13 -5.80 17.89
N THR A 208 20.36 -5.25 18.83
CA THR A 208 20.90 -4.47 19.93
C THR A 208 21.71 -5.44 20.79
N SER A 209 23.02 -5.30 20.72
CA SER A 209 23.99 -5.81 21.70
C SER A 209 23.94 -4.99 22.97
#